data_AF-X1VYI6-F1
#
_entry.id   AF-X1VYI6-F1
#
_cell.length_a   1.000
_cell.length_b   1.000
_cell.length_c   1.000
_cell.angle_alpha   90.00
_cell.angle_beta   90.00
_cell.angle_gamma   90.00
#
_symmetry.space_group_name_H-M   'P 1'
#
loop_
_entity.id
_entity.type
_entity.pdbx_description
1 polymer ?
#
loop_
_entity_poly.entity_id
_entity_poly.type
_entity_poly.pdbx_seq_one_letter_code
_entity_poly.pdbx_strand_id
1 'polypeptide(L)'
;LGGMLAETWTHASGAAMPLARLALDTGFATQEAYAFVRACRDARVMAVKGVRTGSMGGAALIGTPTAVDVSQAGKKLRRGIKVYAVAVGLAKLEFYNHLRQSAEVADDGVTVTYPAGFVHLPKIDAEFIQQLCAEQLITRRDRNGFPVREWQKVRERNEALDCYVYARAAASAAGLDRFEERHWRELERQLGLPPAGEPESLIERPSEATPSGGLA
;
A
#
# COMPACT_ATOMS: atom_id res chain seq x y z
N LEU A 1 7.18 0.71 -16.09
CA LEU A 1 5.78 0.42 -15.69
C LEU A 1 5.22 -0.83 -16.35
N GLY A 2 5.19 -0.96 -17.69
CA GLY A 2 4.70 -2.19 -18.33
C GLY A 2 5.46 -3.47 -17.94
N GLY A 3 6.79 -3.38 -17.80
CA GLY A 3 7.62 -4.51 -17.33
C GLY A 3 7.26 -5.00 -15.92
N MET A 4 6.91 -4.10 -15.01
CA MET A 4 6.53 -4.42 -13.62
C MET A 4 5.30 -5.33 -13.52
N LEU A 5 4.44 -5.34 -14.54
CA LEU A 5 3.29 -6.24 -14.59
C LEU A 5 3.68 -7.69 -14.87
N ALA A 6 4.82 -7.91 -15.50
CA ALA A 6 5.39 -9.24 -15.74
C ALA A 6 6.42 -9.62 -14.67
N GLU A 7 6.79 -8.69 -13.78
CA GLU A 7 7.73 -8.98 -12.69
C GLU A 7 7.09 -9.92 -11.65
N THR A 8 7.96 -10.76 -11.10
CA THR A 8 7.65 -11.66 -10.00
C THR A 8 8.71 -11.51 -8.92
N TRP A 9 8.31 -11.58 -7.66
CA TRP A 9 9.20 -11.50 -6.51
C TRP A 9 9.29 -12.85 -5.80
N THR A 10 10.47 -13.20 -5.29
CA THR A 10 10.67 -14.47 -4.61
C THR A 10 10.14 -14.38 -3.17
N HIS A 11 9.17 -15.22 -2.84
CA HIS A 11 8.68 -15.41 -1.48
C HIS A 11 9.74 -16.11 -0.62
N ALA A 12 9.61 -16.01 0.72
CA ALA A 12 10.50 -16.72 1.64
C ALA A 12 10.49 -18.25 1.48
N SER A 13 9.39 -18.82 0.95
CA SER A 13 9.29 -20.24 0.58
C SER A 13 9.98 -20.61 -0.74
N GLY A 14 10.52 -19.63 -1.48
CA GLY A 14 11.08 -19.81 -2.82
C GLY A 14 10.07 -19.69 -3.96
N ALA A 15 8.77 -19.60 -3.67
CA ALA A 15 7.72 -19.42 -4.67
C ALA A 15 7.82 -18.05 -5.37
N ALA A 16 7.52 -18.01 -6.67
CA ALA A 16 7.43 -16.76 -7.42
C ALA A 16 6.07 -16.09 -7.19
N MET A 17 6.07 -14.87 -6.66
CA MET A 17 4.87 -14.08 -6.39
C MET A 17 4.66 -13.03 -7.48
N PRO A 18 3.57 -13.11 -8.26
CA PRO A 18 3.24 -12.09 -9.24
C PRO A 18 2.58 -10.86 -8.59
N LEU A 19 2.57 -9.74 -9.31
CA LEU A 19 1.81 -8.57 -8.90
C LEU A 19 0.29 -8.84 -8.95
N ALA A 20 -0.39 -8.70 -7.81
CA ALA A 20 -1.84 -8.88 -7.73
C ALA A 20 -2.62 -7.69 -8.29
N ARG A 21 -2.17 -6.46 -8.01
CA ARG A 21 -2.82 -5.22 -8.43
C ARG A 21 -1.84 -4.06 -8.44
N LEU A 22 -1.98 -3.14 -9.40
CA LEU A 22 -1.16 -1.94 -9.56
C LEU A 22 -2.04 -0.70 -9.54
N ALA A 23 -1.91 0.13 -8.51
CA ALA A 23 -2.50 1.46 -8.52
C ALA A 23 -1.59 2.46 -9.24
N LEU A 24 -2.14 3.17 -10.23
CA LEU A 24 -1.47 4.25 -10.93
C LEU A 24 -2.15 5.57 -10.56
N ASP A 25 -1.43 6.44 -9.86
CA ASP A 25 -1.92 7.78 -9.55
C ASP A 25 -2.09 8.60 -10.83
N THR A 26 -3.24 9.26 -10.92
CA THR A 26 -3.61 10.14 -12.03
C THR A 26 -3.64 11.61 -11.63
N GLY A 27 -3.21 11.92 -10.40
CA GLY A 27 -3.06 13.27 -9.88
C GLY A 27 -2.00 14.12 -10.60
N PHE A 28 -1.00 13.48 -11.21
CA PHE A 28 0.01 14.12 -12.06
C PHE A 28 -0.02 13.51 -13.47
N ALA A 29 0.33 14.31 -14.50
CA ALA A 29 0.35 13.89 -15.92
C ALA A 29 -0.87 13.03 -16.31
N THR A 30 -2.08 13.53 -15.99
CA THR A 30 -3.32 12.74 -16.01
C THR A 30 -3.61 12.11 -17.37
N GLN A 31 -3.36 12.82 -18.48
CA GLN A 31 -3.65 12.29 -19.81
C GLN A 31 -2.69 11.17 -20.19
N GLU A 32 -1.42 11.30 -19.84
CA GLU A 32 -0.37 10.30 -20.03
C GLU A 32 -0.69 9.05 -19.20
N ALA A 33 -1.08 9.22 -17.93
CA ALA A 33 -1.50 8.13 -17.08
C ALA A 33 -2.73 7.41 -17.65
N TYR A 34 -3.75 8.15 -18.10
CA TYR A 34 -4.93 7.56 -18.75
C TYR A 34 -4.58 6.82 -20.05
N ALA A 35 -3.68 7.39 -20.87
CA ALA A 35 -3.20 6.74 -22.08
C ALA A 35 -2.48 5.43 -21.77
N PHE A 36 -1.62 5.41 -20.74
CA PHE A 36 -0.92 4.22 -20.29
C PHE A 36 -1.89 3.11 -19.83
N VAL A 37 -2.84 3.42 -18.93
CA VAL A 37 -3.81 2.43 -18.43
C VAL A 37 -4.60 1.82 -19.59
N ARG A 38 -5.03 2.65 -20.55
CA ARG A 38 -5.78 2.18 -21.73
C ARG A 38 -4.93 1.33 -22.66
N ALA A 39 -3.67 1.71 -22.87
CA ALA A 39 -2.75 0.96 -23.74
C ALA A 39 -2.40 -0.40 -23.13
N CYS A 40 -2.28 -0.46 -21.80
CA CYS A 40 -1.86 -1.67 -21.09
C CYS A 40 -2.88 -2.82 -21.18
N ARG A 41 -4.18 -2.52 -21.22
CA ARG A 41 -5.28 -3.51 -21.29
C ARG A 41 -5.21 -4.64 -20.24
N ASP A 42 -4.54 -4.40 -19.11
CA ASP A 42 -4.40 -5.35 -18.01
C ASP A 42 -5.35 -4.98 -16.86
N ALA A 43 -6.17 -5.94 -16.43
CA ALA A 43 -7.17 -5.73 -15.38
C ALA A 43 -6.57 -5.46 -13.98
N ARG A 44 -5.28 -5.73 -13.79
CA ARG A 44 -4.55 -5.43 -12.56
C ARG A 44 -4.23 -3.95 -12.43
N VAL A 45 -4.18 -3.21 -13.53
CA VAL A 45 -3.87 -1.77 -13.51
C VAL A 45 -5.14 -0.99 -13.20
N MET A 46 -5.09 -0.20 -12.14
CA MET A 46 -6.18 0.67 -11.74
C MET A 46 -5.73 2.14 -11.71
N ALA A 47 -6.44 2.99 -12.44
CA ALA A 47 -6.27 4.43 -12.30
C ALA A 47 -6.88 4.88 -10.97
N VAL A 48 -6.08 5.51 -10.12
CA VAL A 48 -6.53 6.03 -8.83
C VAL A 48 -6.41 7.54 -8.78
N LYS A 49 -7.23 8.16 -7.93
CA LYS A 49 -7.16 9.57 -7.61
C LYS A 49 -7.42 9.77 -6.12
N GLY A 50 -6.47 10.39 -5.42
CA GLY A 50 -6.66 10.79 -4.05
C GLY A 50 -7.78 11.82 -3.88
N VAL A 51 -8.65 11.61 -2.89
CA VAL A 51 -9.71 12.53 -2.48
C VAL A 51 -9.66 12.75 -0.97
N ARG A 52 -10.17 13.90 -0.50
CA ARG A 52 -10.25 14.19 0.93
C ARG A 52 -11.21 13.21 1.62
N THR A 53 -10.92 12.90 2.89
CA THR A 53 -11.79 12.08 3.72
C THR A 53 -13.19 12.69 3.78
N GLY A 54 -14.23 11.88 3.59
CA GLY A 54 -15.64 12.32 3.55
C GLY A 54 -16.15 12.73 2.17
N SER A 55 -15.28 12.99 1.18
CA SER A 55 -15.72 13.33 -0.19
C SER A 55 -16.42 12.19 -0.93
N MET A 56 -16.32 10.95 -0.42
CA MET A 56 -16.97 9.76 -1.00
C MET A 56 -18.29 9.37 -0.30
N GLY A 57 -18.81 10.22 0.59
CA GLY A 57 -20.10 9.99 1.25
C GLY A 57 -20.14 8.81 2.23
N GLY A 58 -18.98 8.30 2.65
CA GLY A 58 -18.86 7.18 3.58
C GLY A 58 -17.43 6.93 4.06
N ALA A 59 -17.25 5.90 4.88
CA ALA A 59 -15.97 5.52 5.50
C ALA A 59 -15.12 4.56 4.65
N ALA A 60 -15.50 4.30 3.40
CA ALA A 60 -14.77 3.39 2.53
C ALA A 60 -13.39 3.97 2.14
N LEU A 61 -12.35 3.13 2.19
CA LEU A 61 -11.00 3.48 1.75
C LEU A 61 -10.93 3.75 0.23
N ILE A 62 -11.65 2.94 -0.55
CA ILE A 62 -11.74 3.06 -2.00
C ILE A 62 -13.21 3.23 -2.43
N GLY A 63 -13.45 4.23 -3.27
CA GLY A 63 -14.77 4.54 -3.82
C GLY A 63 -15.15 3.69 -5.03
N THR A 64 -16.42 3.76 -5.40
CA THR A 64 -16.93 3.14 -6.64
C THR A 64 -16.23 3.76 -7.86
N PRO A 65 -15.74 2.95 -8.81
CA PRO A 65 -15.05 3.47 -9.98
C PRO A 65 -15.97 4.35 -10.84
N THR A 66 -15.50 5.56 -11.15
CA THR A 66 -16.22 6.50 -12.02
C THR A 66 -15.65 6.44 -13.44
N ALA A 67 -16.53 6.39 -14.45
CA ALA A 67 -16.11 6.44 -15.84
C ALA A 67 -15.73 7.89 -16.22
N VAL A 68 -14.55 8.06 -16.82
CA VAL A 68 -14.01 9.36 -17.23
C VAL A 68 -13.79 9.37 -18.74
N ASP A 69 -14.11 10.50 -19.36
CA ASP A 69 -13.85 10.76 -20.77
C ASP A 69 -12.37 11.07 -20.98
N VAL A 70 -11.77 10.47 -22.02
CA VAL A 70 -10.35 10.64 -22.32
C VAL A 70 -10.22 11.29 -23.69
N SER A 71 -9.33 12.28 -23.82
CA SER A 71 -9.00 12.87 -25.12
C SER A 71 -7.69 12.27 -25.61
N GLN A 72 -7.71 11.57 -26.75
CA GLN A 72 -6.51 10.99 -27.35
C GLN A 72 -6.42 11.45 -28.80
N ALA A 73 -5.30 12.06 -29.18
CA ALA A 73 -5.04 12.54 -30.54
C ALA A 73 -6.19 13.40 -31.12
N GLY A 74 -6.74 14.33 -30.31
CA GLY A 74 -7.84 15.21 -30.70
C GLY A 74 -9.24 14.58 -30.71
N LYS A 75 -9.38 13.28 -30.43
CA LYS A 75 -10.69 12.58 -30.34
C LYS A 75 -11.07 12.35 -28.88
N LYS A 76 -12.27 12.81 -28.49
CA LYS A 76 -12.89 12.51 -27.18
C LYS A 76 -13.51 11.13 -27.19
N LEU A 77 -13.02 10.24 -26.35
CA LEU A 77 -13.56 8.91 -26.09
C LEU A 77 -14.40 8.98 -24.82
N ARG A 78 -15.72 8.81 -24.97
CA ARG A 78 -16.63 8.78 -23.82
C ARG A 78 -16.39 7.53 -22.98
N ARG A 79 -16.36 7.69 -21.65
CA ARG A 79 -16.17 6.59 -20.67
C ARG A 79 -14.94 5.73 -20.96
N GLY A 80 -13.85 6.36 -21.42
CA GLY A 80 -12.64 5.68 -21.89
C GLY A 80 -11.83 4.99 -20.81
N ILE A 81 -12.00 5.37 -19.54
CA ILE A 81 -11.29 4.79 -18.39
C ILE A 81 -12.16 4.82 -17.12
N LYS A 82 -11.91 3.88 -16.20
CA LYS A 82 -12.48 3.91 -14.84
C LYS A 82 -11.44 4.42 -13.86
N VAL A 83 -11.79 5.44 -13.08
CA VAL A 83 -10.94 6.02 -12.03
C VAL A 83 -11.53 5.71 -10.67
N TYR A 84 -10.70 5.20 -9.76
CA TYR A 84 -11.06 4.89 -8.39
C TYR A 84 -10.67 6.05 -7.48
N ALA A 85 -11.63 6.55 -6.71
CA ALA A 85 -11.35 7.55 -5.69
C ALA A 85 -10.76 6.87 -4.44
N VAL A 86 -9.72 7.45 -3.85
CA VAL A 86 -9.02 6.91 -2.67
C VAL A 86 -9.10 7.91 -1.53
N ALA A 87 -9.63 7.50 -0.37
CA ALA A 87 -9.64 8.32 0.85
C ALA A 87 -8.23 8.39 1.45
N VAL A 88 -7.38 9.27 0.91
CA VAL A 88 -5.95 9.34 1.30
C VAL A 88 -5.77 9.65 2.78
N GLY A 89 -6.65 10.48 3.37
CA GLY A 89 -6.57 10.82 4.78
C GLY A 89 -6.91 9.65 5.71
N LEU A 90 -7.76 8.71 5.27
CA LEU A 90 -8.04 7.48 6.02
C LEU A 90 -6.85 6.53 5.95
N ALA A 91 -6.29 6.32 4.76
CA ALA A 91 -5.10 5.49 4.55
C ALA A 91 -3.90 5.98 5.38
N LYS A 92 -3.68 7.31 5.40
CA LYS A 92 -2.62 7.94 6.19
C LYS A 92 -2.84 7.77 7.68
N LEU A 93 -4.08 7.91 8.16
CA LEU A 93 -4.41 7.71 9.57
C LEU A 93 -4.18 6.27 10.01
N GLU A 94 -4.66 5.30 9.22
CA GLU A 94 -4.40 3.87 9.42
C GLU A 94 -2.89 3.59 9.48
N PHE A 95 -2.14 4.08 8.49
CA PHE A 95 -0.70 3.88 8.43
C PHE A 95 0.05 4.47 9.63
N TYR A 96 -0.27 5.70 10.03
CA TYR A 96 0.39 6.35 11.16
C TYR A 96 0.04 5.69 12.49
N ASN A 97 -1.12 5.05 12.60
CA ASN A 97 -1.45 4.22 13.77
C ASN A 97 -0.62 2.93 13.77
N HIS A 98 -0.48 2.28 12.60
CA HIS A 98 0.35 1.09 12.43
C HIS A 98 1.84 1.36 12.69
N LEU A 99 2.39 2.50 12.25
CA LEU A 99 3.77 2.92 12.52
C LEU A 99 4.10 3.11 14.00
N ARG A 100 3.09 3.28 14.87
CA ARG A 100 3.29 3.43 16.32
C ARG A 100 3.34 2.10 17.05
N GLN A 101 3.01 1.01 16.37
CA GLN A 101 3.06 -0.32 16.97
C GLN A 101 4.51 -0.76 17.15
N SER A 102 4.80 -1.40 18.28
CA SER A 102 6.09 -2.00 18.59
C SER A 102 6.00 -3.51 18.53
N ALA A 103 7.12 -4.17 18.26
CA ALA A 103 7.23 -5.60 18.48
C ALA A 103 7.07 -5.90 19.98
N GLU A 104 6.46 -7.03 20.30
CA GLU A 104 6.22 -7.53 21.64
C GLU A 104 7.07 -8.77 21.89
N VAL A 105 7.21 -9.17 23.14
CA VAL A 105 7.86 -10.43 23.52
C VAL A 105 6.79 -11.30 24.17
N ALA A 106 6.69 -12.55 23.72
CA ALA A 106 5.73 -13.51 24.25
C ALA A 106 6.03 -13.88 25.72
N ASP A 107 5.12 -14.62 26.34
CA ASP A 107 5.22 -15.05 27.75
C ASP A 107 6.46 -15.91 28.04
N ASP A 108 7.08 -16.50 27.01
CA ASP A 108 8.33 -17.25 27.11
C ASP A 108 9.58 -16.36 27.27
N GLY A 109 9.44 -15.04 27.13
CA GLY A 109 10.50 -14.06 27.30
C GLY A 109 11.53 -14.00 26.16
N VAL A 110 11.36 -14.77 25.08
CA VAL A 110 12.35 -14.90 24.00
C VAL A 110 11.73 -14.73 22.62
N THR A 111 10.47 -15.14 22.44
CA THR A 111 9.81 -15.09 21.14
C THR A 111 9.30 -13.68 20.86
N VAL A 112 9.82 -13.06 19.81
CA VAL A 112 9.33 -11.76 19.33
C VAL A 112 8.03 -11.96 18.56
N THR A 113 6.99 -11.26 18.96
CA THR A 113 5.68 -11.24 18.29
C THR A 113 5.41 -9.86 17.71
N TYR A 114 4.61 -9.81 16.65
CA TYR A 114 4.25 -8.56 15.97
C TYR A 114 2.73 -8.40 16.01
N PRO A 115 2.21 -7.28 16.52
CA PRO A 115 0.78 -7.02 16.52
C PRO A 115 0.23 -6.88 15.09
N ALA A 116 -1.08 -7.09 14.95
CA ALA A 116 -1.76 -6.91 13.67
C ALA A 116 -1.63 -5.46 13.18
N GLY A 117 -1.13 -5.30 11.96
CA GLY A 117 -0.84 -4.00 11.36
C GLY A 117 0.60 -3.53 11.56
N PHE A 118 1.48 -4.30 12.21
CA PHE A 118 2.87 -3.94 12.37
C PHE A 118 3.55 -3.69 11.02
N VAL A 119 4.29 -2.58 10.92
CA VAL A 119 4.94 -2.17 9.66
C VAL A 119 6.36 -2.73 9.60
N HIS A 120 6.55 -3.76 8.76
CA HIS A 120 7.87 -4.29 8.47
C HIS A 120 8.57 -3.41 7.42
N LEU A 121 9.70 -2.83 7.79
CA LEU A 121 10.53 -2.03 6.88
C LEU A 121 11.74 -2.87 6.43
N PRO A 122 12.00 -3.01 5.12
CA PRO A 122 13.23 -3.64 4.64
C PRO A 122 14.44 -2.75 4.94
N LYS A 123 15.64 -3.17 4.54
CA LYS A 123 16.83 -2.32 4.65
C LYS A 123 16.69 -1.12 3.72
N ILE A 124 16.25 0.00 4.28
CA ILE A 124 16.00 1.28 3.59
C ILE A 124 16.83 2.39 4.23
N ASP A 125 17.04 3.47 3.50
CA ASP A 125 17.76 4.63 4.00
C ASP A 125 16.87 5.56 4.85
N ALA A 126 17.52 6.51 5.51
CA ALA A 126 16.84 7.49 6.35
C ALA A 126 15.93 8.44 5.54
N GLU A 127 16.25 8.70 4.27
CA GLU A 127 15.44 9.59 3.43
C GLU A 127 14.09 8.96 3.09
N PHE A 128 14.05 7.65 2.81
CA PHE A 128 12.81 6.91 2.61
C PHE A 128 11.93 6.95 3.87
N ILE A 129 12.52 6.76 5.05
CA ILE A 129 11.80 6.87 6.33
C ILE A 129 11.25 8.29 6.53
N GLN A 130 12.04 9.32 6.22
CA GLN A 130 11.59 10.70 6.29
C GLN A 130 10.44 11.00 5.32
N GLN A 131 10.44 10.37 4.13
CA GLN A 131 9.35 10.49 3.17
C GLN A 131 8.09 9.75 3.61
N LEU A 132 8.20 8.59 4.26
CA LEU A 132 7.05 7.88 4.85
C LEU A 132 6.33 8.73 5.92
N CYS A 133 7.10 9.58 6.63
CA CYS A 133 6.60 10.47 7.66
C CYS A 133 6.50 11.95 7.20
N ALA A 134 6.43 12.21 5.89
CA ALA A 134 6.50 13.56 5.32
C ALA A 134 5.26 14.45 5.54
N GLU A 135 4.23 13.92 6.20
CA GLU A 135 3.02 14.66 6.57
C GLU A 135 2.71 14.54 8.06
N GLN A 136 1.91 15.47 8.57
CA GLN A 136 1.40 15.42 9.93
C GLN A 136 -0.07 15.82 9.97
N LEU A 137 -0.82 15.23 10.90
CA LEU A 137 -2.23 15.55 11.08
C LEU A 137 -2.37 16.66 12.12
N ILE A 138 -2.66 17.88 11.67
CA ILE A 138 -2.85 19.04 12.54
C ILE A 138 -4.33 19.32 12.77
N THR A 139 -4.65 19.87 13.93
CA THR A 139 -5.99 20.37 14.25
C THR A 139 -5.97 21.89 14.19
N ARG A 140 -6.69 22.48 13.23
CA ARG A 140 -6.93 23.92 13.13
C ARG A 140 -8.34 24.26 13.57
N ARG A 141 -8.59 25.49 13.99
CA ARG A 141 -9.95 25.99 14.18
C ARG A 141 -10.43 26.64 12.89
N ASP A 142 -11.65 26.31 12.47
CA ASP A 142 -12.27 27.01 11.34
C ASP A 142 -12.72 28.42 11.74
N ARG A 143 -13.31 29.15 10.78
CA ARG A 143 -13.85 30.50 10.99
C ARG A 143 -14.93 30.60 12.08
N ASN A 144 -15.57 29.48 12.42
CA ASN A 144 -16.62 29.37 13.43
C ASN A 144 -16.08 28.81 14.76
N GLY A 145 -14.77 28.55 14.87
CA GLY A 145 -14.12 28.01 16.06
C GLY A 145 -14.14 26.48 16.19
N PHE A 146 -14.70 25.74 15.23
CA PHE A 146 -14.75 24.28 15.28
C PHE A 146 -13.39 23.66 14.96
N PRO A 147 -12.98 22.59 15.67
CA PRO A 147 -11.75 21.88 15.35
C PRO A 147 -11.88 21.09 14.04
N VAL A 148 -11.01 21.37 13.09
CA VAL A 148 -10.87 20.70 11.80
C VAL A 148 -9.50 20.06 11.73
N ARG A 149 -9.46 18.76 11.44
CA ARG A 149 -8.21 18.00 11.25
C ARG A 149 -7.81 18.04 9.78
N GLU A 150 -6.58 18.44 9.50
CA GLU A 150 -6.02 18.45 8.15
C GLU A 150 -4.62 17.83 8.11
N TRP A 151 -4.35 17.09 7.04
CA TRP A 151 -3.00 16.59 6.77
C TRP A 151 -2.18 17.71 6.16
N GLN A 152 -1.08 18.07 6.81
CA GLN A 152 -0.15 19.09 6.38
C GLN A 152 1.16 18.43 5.96
N LYS A 153 1.60 18.73 4.73
CA LYS A 153 2.90 18.33 4.21
C LYS A 153 4.00 19.14 4.88
N VAL A 154 4.97 18.46 5.49
CA VAL A 154 6.09 19.06 6.24
C VAL A 154 7.43 18.96 5.51
N ARG A 155 7.47 18.19 4.41
CA ARG A 155 8.65 18.05 3.53
C ARG A 155 8.24 18.23 2.08
N GLU A 156 9.19 18.59 1.21
CA GLU A 156 8.93 18.67 -0.23
C GLU A 156 8.68 17.29 -0.87
N ARG A 157 9.42 16.26 -0.42
CA ARG A 157 9.32 14.89 -0.90
C ARG A 157 8.46 14.04 0.03
N ASN A 158 7.50 13.32 -0.53
CA ASN A 158 6.53 12.46 0.19
C ASN A 158 6.13 11.21 -0.64
N GLU A 159 6.90 10.89 -1.67
CA GLU A 159 6.59 9.85 -2.65
C GLU A 159 6.44 8.48 -1.98
N ALA A 160 7.25 8.18 -0.95
CA ALA A 160 7.13 6.93 -0.20
C ALA A 160 5.77 6.79 0.51
N LEU A 161 5.28 7.86 1.13
CA LEU A 161 3.96 7.87 1.78
C LEU A 161 2.83 7.70 0.77
N ASP A 162 2.87 8.44 -0.34
CA ASP A 162 1.84 8.34 -1.37
C ASP A 162 1.84 6.95 -2.04
N CYS A 163 3.03 6.37 -2.24
CA CYS A 163 3.17 5.01 -2.76
C CYS A 163 2.56 3.98 -1.81
N TYR A 164 2.79 4.09 -0.49
CA TYR A 164 2.13 3.25 0.51
C TYR A 164 0.61 3.41 0.45
N VAL A 165 0.10 4.65 0.43
CA VAL A 165 -1.35 4.94 0.41
C VAL A 165 -2.02 4.26 -0.77
N TYR A 166 -1.42 4.33 -1.97
CA TYR A 166 -1.99 3.71 -3.16
C TYR A 166 -1.78 2.20 -3.21
N ALA A 167 -0.69 1.67 -2.67
CA ALA A 167 -0.52 0.22 -2.47
C ALA A 167 -1.60 -0.34 -1.53
N ARG A 168 -1.90 0.37 -0.44
CA ARG A 168 -2.97 0.00 0.51
C ARG A 168 -4.36 0.04 -0.14
N ALA A 169 -4.61 1.03 -1.01
CA ALA A 169 -5.84 1.09 -1.80
C ALA A 169 -5.93 -0.05 -2.83
N ALA A 170 -4.83 -0.39 -3.50
CA ALA A 170 -4.77 -1.53 -4.41
C ALA A 170 -5.06 -2.85 -3.68
N ALA A 171 -4.51 -3.04 -2.49
CA ALA A 171 -4.77 -4.20 -1.65
C ALA A 171 -6.24 -4.31 -1.22
N SER A 172 -6.85 -3.20 -0.78
CA SER A 172 -8.28 -3.13 -0.46
C SER A 172 -9.16 -3.51 -1.66
N ALA A 173 -8.80 -3.01 -2.85
CA ALA A 173 -9.49 -3.29 -4.09
C ALA A 173 -9.30 -4.75 -4.57
N ALA A 174 -8.18 -5.39 -4.22
CA ALA A 174 -7.95 -6.82 -4.41
C ALA A 174 -8.74 -7.69 -3.42
N GLY A 175 -9.34 -7.08 -2.39
CA GLY A 175 -10.23 -7.74 -1.43
C GLY A 175 -9.60 -8.06 -0.09
N LEU A 176 -8.38 -7.58 0.18
CA LEU A 176 -7.63 -7.89 1.41
C LEU A 176 -8.45 -7.69 2.69
N ASP A 177 -9.22 -6.60 2.77
CA ASP A 177 -10.04 -6.26 3.95
C ASP A 177 -11.22 -7.23 4.20
N ARG A 178 -11.52 -8.09 3.23
CA ARG A 178 -12.59 -9.10 3.29
C ARG A 178 -12.03 -10.52 3.27
N PHE A 179 -10.71 -10.67 3.37
CA PHE A 179 -10.11 -11.98 3.45
C PHE A 179 -10.54 -12.66 4.75
N GLU A 180 -10.83 -13.94 4.61
CA GLU A 180 -11.20 -14.84 5.67
C GLU A 180 -10.13 -15.92 5.65
N GLU A 181 -10.08 -16.75 6.69
CA GLU A 181 -9.14 -17.88 6.79
C GLU A 181 -9.09 -18.73 5.50
N ARG A 182 -10.24 -18.98 4.87
CA ARG A 182 -10.30 -19.73 3.60
C ARG A 182 -9.51 -19.08 2.45
N HIS A 183 -9.48 -17.75 2.41
CA HIS A 183 -8.78 -16.99 1.37
C HIS A 183 -7.27 -17.03 1.62
N TRP A 184 -6.85 -16.92 2.89
CA TRP A 184 -5.45 -17.06 3.28
C TRP A 184 -4.89 -18.44 2.97
N ARG A 185 -5.64 -19.50 3.30
CA ARG A 185 -5.27 -20.89 2.97
C ARG A 185 -5.13 -21.14 1.48
N GLU A 186 -5.92 -20.47 0.65
CA GLU A 186 -5.76 -20.57 -0.81
C GLU A 186 -4.42 -19.95 -1.26
N LEU A 187 -4.05 -18.80 -0.70
CA LEU A 187 -2.76 -18.17 -1.00
C LEU A 187 -1.58 -19.02 -0.49
N GLU A 188 -1.68 -19.58 0.71
CA GLU A 188 -0.66 -20.50 1.26
C GLU A 188 -0.46 -21.74 0.38
N ARG A 189 -1.55 -22.32 -0.15
CA ARG A 189 -1.47 -23.43 -1.11
C ARG A 189 -0.75 -23.04 -2.38
N GLN A 190 -0.98 -21.83 -2.89
CA GLN A 190 -0.26 -21.32 -4.08
C GLN A 190 1.23 -21.11 -3.81
N LEU A 191 1.61 -20.85 -2.56
CA LEU A 191 3.01 -20.76 -2.12
C LEU A 191 3.65 -22.12 -1.85
N GLY A 192 2.89 -23.22 -1.94
CA GLY A 192 3.34 -24.58 -1.64
C GLY A 192 3.54 -24.85 -0.14
N LEU A 193 2.93 -24.03 0.75
CA LEU A 193 3.04 -24.22 2.19
C LEU A 193 2.12 -25.37 2.65
N PRO A 194 2.57 -26.21 3.62
CA PRO A 194 1.73 -27.26 4.18
C PRO A 194 0.56 -26.67 4.96
N PRO A 195 -0.59 -27.37 5.06
CA PRO A 195 -1.73 -26.90 5.84
C PRO A 195 -1.35 -26.77 7.33
N ALA A 196 -1.90 -25.76 8.00
CA ALA A 196 -1.67 -25.50 9.42
C ALA A 196 -1.96 -26.76 10.28
N GLY A 197 -0.94 -27.26 10.97
CA GLY A 197 -1.01 -28.45 11.84
C GLY A 197 0.12 -29.46 11.65
N GLU A 198 0.90 -29.37 10.56
CA GLU A 198 2.15 -30.11 10.41
C GLU A 198 3.33 -29.23 10.85
N PRO A 199 4.24 -29.72 11.72
CA PRO A 199 5.37 -28.91 12.17
C PRO A 199 6.25 -28.52 10.97
N GLU A 200 6.49 -27.22 10.81
CA GLU A 200 7.50 -26.72 9.87
C GLU A 200 8.84 -27.36 10.22
N SER A 201 9.42 -28.13 9.28
CA SER A 201 10.82 -28.50 9.39
C SER A 201 11.63 -27.20 9.31
N LEU A 202 12.20 -26.78 10.43
CA LEU A 202 13.06 -25.60 10.54
C LEU A 202 14.22 -25.74 9.54
N ILE A 203 14.09 -25.11 8.37
CA ILE A 203 15.24 -24.89 7.50
C ILE A 203 16.03 -23.77 8.16
N GLU A 204 17.04 -24.15 8.96
CA GLU A 204 18.03 -23.23 9.49
C GLU A 204 18.67 -22.48 8.31
N ARG A 205 18.32 -21.21 8.16
CA ARG A 205 19.06 -20.29 7.30
C ARG A 205 20.23 -19.74 8.12
N PRO A 206 21.48 -19.79 7.62
CA PRO A 206 22.60 -19.22 8.34
C PRO A 206 22.34 -17.74 8.60
N SER A 207 22.28 -17.37 9.88
CA SER A 207 22.27 -15.99 10.34
C SER A 207 23.65 -15.39 10.06
N GLU A 208 23.84 -14.77 8.89
CA GLU A 208 24.94 -13.82 8.71
C GLU A 208 24.64 -12.56 9.53
N ALA A 209 24.99 -12.61 10.81
CA ALA A 209 25.13 -11.43 11.64
C ALA A 209 26.23 -10.55 11.02
N THR A 210 25.91 -9.30 10.72
CA THR A 210 26.90 -8.30 10.29
C THR A 210 27.95 -8.16 11.40
N PRO A 211 29.27 -8.28 11.11
CA PRO A 211 30.28 -8.09 12.14
C PRO A 211 30.22 -6.65 12.68
N SER A 212 30.18 -6.52 14.00
CA SER A 212 30.20 -5.24 14.69
C SER A 212 31.53 -4.53 14.45
N GLY A 213 31.56 -3.58 13.51
CA GLY A 213 32.68 -2.67 13.31
C GLY A 213 32.67 -1.56 14.35
N GLY A 214 33.25 -1.83 15.53
CA GLY A 214 33.69 -0.79 16.46
C GLY A 214 35.16 -0.49 16.21
N LEU A 215 35.48 0.69 15.68
CA LEU A 215 36.86 1.19 15.62
C LEU A 215 37.22 1.81 16.97
N ALA A 216 38.38 1.39 17.47
CA ALA A 216 39.10 1.95 18.61
C ALA A 216 39.65 3.35 18.32
#